data_AF-A0A0S3TQN1-F1
#
_entry.id   AF-A0A0S3TQN1-F1
#
_cell.length_a   1.000
_cell.length_b   1.000
_cell.length_c   1.000
_cell.angle_alpha   90.00
_cell.angle_beta   90.00
_cell.angle_gamma   90.00
#
_symmetry.space_group_name_H-M   'P 1'
#
loop_
_entity.id
_entity.type
_entity.pdbx_description
1 polymer ?
#
loop_
_entity_poly.entity_id
_entity_poly.type
_entity_poly.pdbx_seq_one_letter_code
_entity_poly.pdbx_strand_id
1 'polypeptide(L)'
;MLSPGTEEEDLGTKKIEIGKPPTKWEVYERILRVPYYIVFSRYTNEIRAFQLVGGHYEPMNFTEGRLQMPELSLSLGLWQGSFRDIERLWLRWFTLEGKLIPAPTEEAAAATERAMIAEQQAAQAKRKAEQLAERLRQLGVNPDEID
;
A
#
# COMPACT_ATOMS: atom_id res chain seq x y z
N MET A 1 14.47 -4.83 -7.84
CA MET A 1 13.99 -4.73 -9.24
C MET A 1 14.84 -5.65 -10.07
N LEU A 2 14.22 -6.57 -10.82
CA LEU A 2 14.95 -7.36 -11.81
C LEU A 2 15.43 -6.41 -12.91
N SER A 3 16.74 -6.17 -12.95
CA SER A 3 17.38 -5.70 -14.16
C SER A 3 17.65 -6.93 -15.04
N PRO A 4 17.47 -6.86 -16.36
CA PRO A 4 17.68 -8.00 -17.26
C PRO A 4 19.07 -8.68 -17.13
N GLY A 5 20.06 -7.98 -16.56
CA GLY A 5 21.40 -8.52 -16.30
C GLY A 5 21.65 -9.10 -14.89
N THR A 6 20.70 -9.04 -13.96
CA THR A 6 20.86 -9.60 -12.59
C THR A 6 19.87 -10.71 -12.24
N GLU A 7 19.03 -11.13 -13.19
CA GLU A 7 18.02 -12.18 -12.95
C GLU A 7 18.62 -13.50 -12.46
N GLU A 8 19.76 -13.92 -13.02
CA GLU A 8 20.44 -15.15 -12.59
C GLU A 8 21.03 -15.07 -11.18
N GLU A 9 21.44 -13.88 -10.76
CA GLU A 9 21.99 -13.63 -9.42
C GLU A 9 20.88 -13.44 -8.38
N ASP A 10 19.81 -12.76 -8.79
CA ASP A 10 18.62 -12.51 -7.98
C ASP A 10 17.83 -13.81 -7.75
N LEU A 11 17.88 -14.80 -8.65
CA LEU A 11 17.17 -16.09 -8.52
C LEU A 11 18.05 -17.25 -8.05
N GLY A 12 19.31 -16.99 -7.66
CA GLY A 12 20.22 -18.02 -7.16
C GLY A 12 20.60 -19.08 -8.19
N THR A 13 20.36 -18.86 -9.48
CA THR A 13 20.70 -19.79 -10.57
C THR A 13 22.16 -19.65 -11.03
N LYS A 14 22.83 -18.56 -10.66
CA LYS A 14 24.27 -18.36 -10.91
C LYS A 14 25.12 -19.30 -10.04
N LYS A 15 25.99 -20.09 -10.68
CA LYS A 15 26.97 -20.92 -9.98
C LYS A 15 27.98 -20.05 -9.22
N ILE A 16 28.30 -20.47 -8.01
CA ILE A 16 29.30 -19.84 -7.15
C ILE A 16 30.65 -19.90 -7.86
N GLU A 17 31.29 -18.75 -8.05
CA GLU A 17 32.66 -18.67 -8.57
C GLU A 17 33.63 -18.35 -7.43
N ILE A 18 34.65 -19.20 -7.27
CA ILE A 18 35.69 -19.03 -6.26
C ILE A 18 36.44 -17.71 -6.54
N GLY A 19 36.48 -16.81 -5.54
CA GLY A 19 37.16 -15.50 -5.63
C GLY A 19 36.25 -14.32 -5.99
N LYS A 20 34.94 -14.55 -6.20
CA LYS A 20 33.95 -13.48 -6.35
C LYS A 20 33.14 -13.26 -5.06
N PRO A 21 32.61 -12.04 -4.84
CA PRO A 21 31.71 -11.78 -3.72
C PRO A 21 30.45 -12.69 -3.81
N PRO A 22 29.86 -13.05 -2.65
CA PRO A 22 28.66 -13.88 -2.62
C PRO A 22 27.50 -13.22 -3.37
N THR A 23 26.64 -14.03 -3.97
CA THR A 23 25.42 -13.57 -4.66
C THR A 23 24.42 -12.99 -3.66
N LYS A 24 23.50 -12.14 -4.11
CA LYS A 24 22.43 -11.62 -3.25
C LYS A 24 21.59 -12.73 -2.63
N TRP A 25 21.30 -13.80 -3.39
CA TRP A 25 20.60 -14.97 -2.87
C TRP A 25 21.33 -15.56 -1.66
N GLU A 26 22.63 -15.82 -1.77
CA GLU A 26 23.43 -16.37 -0.68
C GLU A 26 23.50 -15.42 0.52
N VAL A 27 23.67 -14.11 0.26
CA VAL A 27 23.69 -13.12 1.34
C VAL A 27 22.36 -13.12 2.08
N TYR A 28 21.23 -13.12 1.38
CA TYR A 28 19.91 -13.06 2.00
C TYR A 28 19.50 -14.37 2.68
N GLU A 29 19.78 -15.52 2.05
CA GLU A 29 19.44 -16.83 2.58
C GLU A 29 20.34 -17.22 3.76
N ARG A 30 21.66 -17.20 3.55
CA ARG A 30 22.62 -17.87 4.43
C ARG A 30 23.25 -16.94 5.46
N ILE A 31 23.45 -15.67 5.11
CA ILE A 31 24.15 -14.70 5.98
C ILE A 31 23.14 -13.88 6.79
N LEU A 32 22.25 -13.15 6.11
CA LEU A 32 21.27 -12.27 6.75
C LEU A 32 20.01 -13.01 7.21
N ARG A 33 19.71 -14.17 6.62
CA ARG A 33 18.53 -14.99 6.91
C ARG A 33 17.22 -14.18 6.84
N VAL A 34 17.05 -13.42 5.75
CA VAL A 34 15.86 -12.58 5.55
C VAL A 34 14.64 -13.50 5.38
N PRO A 35 13.56 -13.34 6.16
CA PRO A 35 12.44 -14.30 6.18
C PRO A 35 11.70 -14.46 4.86
N TYR A 36 11.65 -13.40 4.05
CA TYR A 36 10.99 -13.43 2.75
C TYR A 36 11.83 -12.74 1.70
N TYR A 37 11.87 -13.34 0.52
CA TYR A 37 12.56 -12.80 -0.62
C TYR A 37 11.62 -12.74 -1.82
N ILE A 38 11.30 -11.53 -2.27
CA ILE A 38 10.33 -11.27 -3.34
C ILE A 38 11.00 -10.58 -4.51
N VAL A 39 10.74 -11.11 -5.68
CA VAL A 39 11.27 -10.65 -6.95
C VAL A 39 10.08 -10.29 -7.84
N PHE A 40 10.01 -9.03 -8.26
CA PHE A 40 8.96 -8.52 -9.15
C PHE A 40 9.55 -7.98 -10.45
N SER A 41 9.01 -8.46 -11.58
CA SER A 41 9.34 -7.96 -12.91
C SER A 41 8.33 -6.90 -13.35
N ARG A 42 8.81 -5.67 -13.56
CA ARG A 42 7.98 -4.58 -14.08
C ARG A 42 7.63 -4.72 -15.57
N TYR A 43 8.23 -5.68 -16.28
CA TYR A 43 8.01 -5.86 -17.71
C TYR A 43 6.95 -6.93 -17.98
N THR A 44 7.02 -8.04 -17.25
CA THR A 44 6.08 -9.16 -17.36
C THR A 44 4.97 -9.12 -16.31
N ASN A 45 5.11 -8.27 -15.29
CA ASN A 45 4.28 -8.23 -14.08
C ASN A 45 4.30 -9.56 -13.28
N GLU A 46 5.30 -10.41 -13.51
CA GLU A 46 5.48 -11.64 -12.73
C GLU A 46 6.08 -11.34 -11.36
N ILE A 47 5.56 -12.03 -10.35
CA ILE A 47 6.12 -12.05 -9.00
C ILE A 47 6.60 -13.48 -8.70
N ARG A 48 7.83 -13.61 -8.23
CA ARG A 48 8.36 -14.81 -7.61
C ARG A 48 8.67 -14.49 -6.17
N ALA A 49 8.28 -15.36 -5.26
CA ALA A 49 8.51 -15.15 -3.83
C ALA A 49 8.96 -16.43 -3.17
N PHE A 50 9.78 -16.26 -2.15
CA PHE A 50 10.38 -17.34 -1.40
C PHE A 50 10.33 -17.02 0.09
N GLN A 51 10.07 -18.03 0.90
CA GLN A 51 10.10 -17.96 2.36
C GLN A 51 11.29 -18.76 2.88
N LEU A 52 11.97 -18.24 3.89
CA LEU A 52 13.06 -18.96 4.54
C LEU A 52 12.48 -20.03 5.49
N VAL A 53 12.52 -21.29 5.07
CA VAL A 53 12.05 -22.46 5.82
C VAL A 53 13.22 -23.42 6.03
N GLY A 54 13.46 -23.83 7.27
CA GLY A 54 14.56 -24.77 7.57
C GLY A 54 15.97 -24.29 7.19
N GLY A 55 16.16 -22.96 7.00
CA GLY A 55 17.44 -22.38 6.59
C GLY A 55 17.62 -22.23 5.07
N HIS A 56 16.59 -22.56 4.28
CA HIS A 56 16.62 -22.43 2.82
C HIS A 56 15.38 -21.71 2.30
N TYR A 57 15.53 -21.05 1.16
CA TYR A 57 14.40 -20.41 0.50
C TYR A 57 13.53 -21.43 -0.23
N GLU A 58 12.26 -21.52 0.17
CA GLU A 58 11.24 -22.34 -0.50
C GLU A 58 10.26 -21.44 -1.28
N PRO A 59 9.85 -21.82 -2.51
CA PRO A 59 8.89 -21.05 -3.28
C PRO A 59 7.54 -20.88 -2.56
N MET A 60 7.00 -19.67 -2.58
CA MET A 60 5.68 -19.36 -2.04
C MET A 60 4.61 -19.41 -3.12
N ASN A 61 3.42 -19.90 -2.75
CA ASN A 61 2.24 -19.87 -3.61
C ASN A 61 1.40 -18.62 -3.33
N PHE A 62 0.65 -18.20 -4.35
CA PHE A 62 -0.32 -17.11 -4.22
C PHE A 62 -1.67 -17.67 -3.82
N THR A 63 -2.32 -17.00 -2.87
CA THR A 63 -3.72 -17.22 -2.51
C THR A 63 -4.50 -16.00 -2.96
N GLU A 64 -5.49 -16.18 -3.84
CA GLU A 64 -6.28 -15.07 -4.42
C GLU A 64 -5.42 -13.96 -5.04
N GLY A 65 -4.32 -14.34 -5.71
CA GLY A 65 -3.40 -13.40 -6.34
C GLY A 65 -2.52 -12.61 -5.36
N ARG A 66 -2.45 -13.01 -4.08
CA ARG A 66 -1.61 -12.38 -3.06
C ARG A 66 -0.71 -13.39 -2.36
N LEU A 67 0.49 -12.97 -1.98
CA LEU A 67 1.40 -13.68 -1.10
C LEU A 67 0.97 -13.42 0.33
N GLN A 68 0.59 -14.49 1.04
CA GLN A 68 0.23 -14.40 2.45
C GLN A 68 1.50 -14.39 3.29
N MET A 69 1.63 -13.43 4.20
CA MET A 69 2.75 -13.31 5.13
C MET A 69 2.20 -13.20 6.58
N PRO A 70 1.65 -14.29 7.14
CA PRO A 70 0.95 -14.28 8.42
C PRO A 70 1.78 -13.70 9.57
N GLU A 71 3.09 -13.94 9.56
CA GLU A 71 4.05 -13.44 10.56
C GLU A 71 4.13 -11.91 10.58
N LEU A 72 3.80 -11.26 9.46
CA LEU A 72 3.70 -9.80 9.34
C LEU A 72 2.27 -9.29 9.51
N SER A 73 1.27 -10.18 9.61
CA SER A 73 -0.16 -9.83 9.53
C SER A 73 -0.51 -9.05 8.25
N LEU A 74 0.20 -9.35 7.15
CA LEU A 74 0.07 -8.66 5.87
C LEU A 74 0.02 -9.66 4.71
N SER A 75 -0.49 -9.19 3.58
CA SER A 75 -0.33 -9.87 2.30
C SER A 75 0.20 -8.91 1.23
N LEU A 76 0.89 -9.44 0.22
CA LEU A 76 1.53 -8.67 -0.84
C LEU A 76 0.94 -9.10 -2.19
N GLY A 77 0.50 -8.15 -3.01
CA GLY A 77 -0.14 -8.46 -4.28
C GLY A 77 -0.01 -7.36 -5.31
N LEU A 78 -0.54 -7.61 -6.50
CA LEU A 78 -0.64 -6.60 -7.54
C LEU A 78 -1.95 -5.82 -7.41
N TRP A 79 -1.85 -4.52 -7.55
CA TRP A 79 -2.98 -3.60 -7.61
C TRP A 79 -2.88 -2.77 -8.89
N GLN A 80 -4.00 -2.66 -9.62
CA GLN A 80 -4.11 -1.80 -10.79
C GLN A 80 -4.45 -0.38 -10.38
N GLY A 81 -3.61 0.58 -10.74
CA GLY A 81 -3.92 1.99 -10.58
C GLY A 81 -2.74 2.91 -10.88
N SER A 82 -2.82 4.15 -10.43
CA SER A 82 -1.82 5.18 -10.72
C SER A 82 -0.97 5.50 -9.50
N PHE A 83 0.35 5.57 -9.68
CA PHE A 83 1.28 6.08 -8.68
C PHE A 83 2.30 6.98 -9.37
N ARG A 84 2.44 8.23 -8.89
CA ARG A 84 3.28 9.28 -9.51
C ARG A 84 3.01 9.42 -11.02
N ASP A 85 1.73 9.54 -11.37
CA ASP A 85 1.22 9.72 -12.74
C ASP A 85 1.51 8.58 -13.72
N ILE A 86 1.89 7.40 -13.21
CA ILE A 86 2.11 6.20 -14.01
C ILE A 86 1.03 5.17 -13.67
N GLU A 87 0.16 4.89 -14.65
CA GLU A 87 -0.88 3.88 -14.53
C GLU A 87 -0.37 2.49 -14.94
N ARG A 88 -0.44 1.51 -14.03
CA ARG A 88 0.01 0.13 -14.25
C ARG A 88 -0.40 -0.78 -13.08
N LEU A 89 0.02 -2.05 -13.16
CA LEU A 89 0.08 -2.94 -12.00
C LEU A 89 1.26 -2.55 -11.10
N TRP A 90 0.94 -2.30 -9.83
CA TRP A 90 1.87 -1.96 -8.76
C TRP A 90 1.88 -3.04 -7.70
N LEU A 91 3.05 -3.34 -7.16
CA LEU A 91 3.20 -4.21 -6.00
C LEU A 91 2.79 -3.42 -4.74
N ARG A 92 1.79 -3.92 -4.01
CA ARG A 92 1.16 -3.22 -2.88
C ARG A 92 0.95 -4.14 -1.69
N TRP A 93 0.96 -3.52 -0.51
CA TRP A 93 0.60 -4.17 0.75
C TRP A 93 -0.92 -4.17 0.94
N PHE A 94 -1.42 -5.29 1.43
CA PHE A 94 -2.80 -5.53 1.80
C PHE A 94 -2.83 -6.09 3.22
N THR A 95 -3.96 -5.96 3.90
CA THR A 95 -4.23 -6.74 5.12
C THR A 95 -4.33 -8.23 4.77
N LEU A 96 -4.33 -9.12 5.76
CA LEU A 96 -4.53 -10.56 5.50
C LEU A 96 -5.88 -10.84 4.85
N GLU A 97 -6.91 -10.04 5.17
CA GLU A 97 -8.24 -10.11 4.59
C GLU A 97 -8.30 -9.57 3.14
N GLY A 98 -7.18 -9.07 2.61
CA GLY A 98 -7.08 -8.58 1.23
C GLY A 98 -7.51 -7.13 1.05
N LYS A 99 -7.61 -6.33 2.12
CA LYS A 99 -7.88 -4.89 2.00
C LYS A 99 -6.61 -4.11 1.66
N LEU A 100 -6.64 -3.28 0.62
CA LEU A 100 -5.51 -2.44 0.22
C LEU A 100 -5.15 -1.46 1.35
N ILE A 101 -3.87 -1.42 1.72
CA ILE A 101 -3.36 -0.43 2.66
C ILE A 101 -3.05 0.85 1.86
N PRO A 102 -3.61 2.01 2.21
CA PRO A 102 -3.34 3.27 1.51
C PRO A 102 -1.87 3.68 1.58
N ALA A 103 -1.39 4.37 0.56
CA ALA A 103 -0.11 5.07 0.63
C ALA A 103 -0.25 6.28 1.57
N PRO A 104 0.80 6.71 2.27
CA PRO A 104 0.74 7.94 3.06
C PRO A 104 0.29 9.17 2.26
N THR A 105 0.66 9.23 0.96
CA THR A 105 0.22 10.29 0.05
C THR A 105 -1.27 10.19 -0.30
N GLU A 106 -1.79 8.98 -0.46
CA GLU A 106 -3.22 8.73 -0.72
C GLU A 106 -4.05 9.06 0.52
N GLU A 107 -3.55 8.72 1.71
CA GLU A 107 -4.19 9.02 2.99
C GLU A 107 -4.23 10.52 3.27
N ALA A 108 -3.13 11.24 3.02
CA ALA A 108 -3.08 12.69 3.16
C ALA A 108 -4.04 13.40 2.18
N ALA A 109 -4.12 12.95 0.93
CA ALA A 109 -5.05 13.49 -0.06
C ALA A 109 -6.51 13.25 0.37
N ALA A 110 -6.84 12.03 0.79
CA ALA A 110 -8.18 11.69 1.27
C ALA A 110 -8.57 12.47 2.54
N ALA A 111 -7.63 12.69 3.47
CA ALA A 111 -7.87 13.49 4.66
C ALA A 111 -8.13 14.97 4.32
N THR A 112 -7.36 15.52 3.38
CA THR A 112 -7.54 16.91 2.91
C THR A 112 -8.89 17.09 2.23
N GLU A 113 -9.29 16.15 1.38
CA GLU A 113 -10.60 16.18 0.72
C GLU A 113 -11.75 16.09 1.73
N ARG A 114 -11.64 15.19 2.72
CA ARG A 114 -12.64 15.09 3.81
C ARG A 114 -12.73 16.39 4.62
N ALA A 115 -11.60 17.03 4.92
CA ALA A 115 -11.57 18.30 5.62
C ALA A 115 -12.28 19.40 4.82
N MET A 116 -12.00 19.50 3.50
CA MET A 116 -12.69 20.46 2.62
C MET A 116 -14.20 20.21 2.54
N ILE A 117 -14.63 18.95 2.46
CA ILE A 117 -16.05 18.60 2.44
C ILE A 117 -16.71 18.98 3.78
N ALA A 118 -16.08 18.67 4.91
CA ALA A 118 -16.60 19.00 6.23
C ALA A 118 -16.71 20.52 6.44
N GLU A 119 -15.69 21.29 6.03
CA GLU A 119 -15.72 22.76 6.09
C GLU A 119 -16.84 23.33 5.22
N GLN A 120 -17.02 22.82 4.01
CA GLN A 120 -18.09 23.27 3.12
C GLN A 120 -19.47 22.99 3.71
N GLN A 121 -19.67 21.81 4.30
CA GLN A 121 -20.92 21.46 4.98
C GLN A 121 -21.17 22.34 6.21
N ALA A 122 -20.14 22.60 7.03
CA ALA A 122 -20.25 23.48 8.19
C ALA A 122 -20.59 24.92 7.78
N ALA A 123 -19.95 25.45 6.73
CA ALA A 123 -20.25 26.78 6.19
C ALA A 123 -21.69 26.87 5.65
N GLN A 124 -22.17 25.84 4.97
CA GLN A 124 -23.53 25.79 4.46
C GLN A 124 -24.56 25.69 5.60
N ALA A 125 -24.30 24.88 6.62
CA ALA A 125 -25.15 24.78 7.80
C ALA A 125 -25.24 26.12 8.54
N LYS A 126 -24.09 26.81 8.72
CA LYS A 126 -24.05 28.13 9.36
C LYS A 126 -24.86 29.17 8.58
N ARG A 127 -24.69 29.24 7.26
CA ARG A 127 -25.49 30.17 6.41
C ARG A 127 -26.98 29.90 6.51
N LYS A 128 -27.39 28.62 6.52
CA LYS A 128 -28.80 28.26 6.68
C LYS A 128 -29.34 28.64 8.06
N ALA A 129 -28.55 28.41 9.12
CA ALA A 129 -28.91 28.80 10.48
C ALA A 129 -29.06 30.32 10.61
N GLU A 130 -28.13 31.11 10.05
CA GLU A 130 -28.21 32.57 10.02
C GLU A 130 -29.46 33.08 9.28
N GLN A 131 -29.75 32.51 8.10
CA GLN A 131 -30.95 32.86 7.34
C GLN A 131 -32.25 32.53 8.09
N LEU A 132 -32.27 31.38 8.77
CA LEU A 132 -33.43 30.96 9.55
C LEU A 132 -33.61 31.85 10.78
N ALA A 133 -32.52 32.16 11.51
CA ALA A 133 -32.53 33.07 12.65
C ALA A 133 -33.03 34.45 12.24
N GLU A 134 -32.58 34.98 11.09
CA GLU A 134 -33.07 36.25 10.58
C GLU A 134 -34.56 36.22 10.25
N ARG A 135 -35.02 35.13 9.63
CA ARG A 135 -36.45 34.95 9.33
C ARG A 135 -37.30 34.84 10.60
N LEU A 136 -36.77 34.21 11.66
CA LEU A 136 -37.43 34.14 12.97
C LEU A 136 -37.52 35.52 13.62
N ARG A 137 -36.43 36.30 13.58
CA ARG A 137 -36.43 37.70 14.06
C ARG A 137 -37.46 38.57 13.35
N GLN A 138 -37.60 38.42 12.02
CA GLN A 138 -38.64 39.11 11.24
C GLN A 138 -40.07 38.71 11.64
N LEU A 139 -40.26 37.50 12.13
CA LEU A 139 -41.55 37.01 12.65
C LEU A 139 -41.77 37.39 14.12
N GLY A 140 -40.88 38.17 14.73
CA GLY A 140 -40.98 38.62 16.12
C GLY A 140 -40.58 37.57 17.16
N VAL A 141 -39.97 36.46 16.74
CA VAL A 141 -39.41 35.44 17.63
C VAL A 141 -37.92 35.71 17.77
N ASN A 142 -37.42 35.85 19.01
CA ASN A 142 -35.99 36.00 19.25
C ASN A 142 -35.32 34.61 19.34
N PRO A 143 -34.59 34.15 18.32
CA PRO A 143 -33.98 32.82 18.32
C PRO A 143 -32.83 32.69 19.34
N ASP A 144 -32.29 33.80 19.86
CA ASP A 144 -31.22 33.80 20.86
C ASP A 144 -31.74 33.59 22.30
N GLU A 145 -33.07 33.48 22.48
CA GLU A 145 -33.73 33.21 23.78
C GLU A 145 -34.33 31.80 23.86
N ILE A 146 -34.18 30.99 22.81
CA ILE A 146 -34.66 29.60 22.75
C ILE A 146 -33.48 28.67 23.07
N ASP A 147 -33.26 28.41 24.36
CA ASP A 147 -32.41 27.32 24.87
C ASP A 147 -33.20 26.00 24.97
#